data_AF-A0A7Y2AWK7-F1
#
_entry.id   AF-A0A7Y2AWK7-F1
#
_cell.length_a   1.000
_cell.length_b   1.000
_cell.length_c   1.000
_cell.angle_alpha   90.00
_cell.angle_beta   90.00
_cell.angle_gamma   90.00
#
_symmetry.space_group_name_H-M   'P 1'
#
loop_
_entity.id
_entity.type
_entity.pdbx_description
1 polymer ?
#
loop_
_entity_poly.entity_id
_entity_poly.type
_entity_poly.pdbx_seq_one_letter_code
_entity_poly.pdbx_strand_id
1 'polypeptide(L)'
;MVFIAFLLVLSGPLLADVLIIDEVRQVERMELPENGQSKAAIESRYGTPEQKHGAVGDPPISRWDYGDYSVYFEYDLVLFSVLHPGGVIERS
;
A
#
# COMPACT_ATOMS: atom_id res chain seq x y z
N MET A 1 28.57 51.43 27.63
CA MET A 1 27.18 51.14 27.22
C MET A 1 27.22 50.15 26.08
N VAL A 2 26.71 48.94 26.35
CA VAL A 2 26.09 47.95 25.44
C VAL A 2 26.86 47.54 24.18
N PHE A 3 27.54 46.39 24.27
CA PHE A 3 28.11 45.64 23.15
C PHE A 3 27.31 44.33 22.99
N ILE A 4 26.13 44.38 22.37
CA ILE A 4 25.36 43.19 21.99
C ILE A 4 24.69 43.48 20.65
N ALA A 5 25.42 43.21 19.56
CA ALA A 5 24.85 43.18 18.22
C ALA A 5 24.03 41.90 18.07
N PHE A 6 22.74 42.05 18.36
CA PHE A 6 21.58 41.32 17.85
C PHE A 6 21.87 40.12 16.92
N LEU A 7 21.90 38.92 17.49
CA LEU A 7 21.98 37.65 16.77
C LEU A 7 20.55 37.27 16.33
N LEU A 8 20.14 37.77 15.17
CA LEU A 8 18.83 37.50 14.58
C LEU A 8 18.88 36.12 13.91
N VAL A 9 18.60 35.07 14.69
CA VAL A 9 18.39 33.71 14.18
C VAL A 9 17.13 33.75 13.32
N LEU A 10 17.30 33.77 11.99
CA LEU A 10 16.23 33.49 11.04
C LEU A 10 15.86 32.00 11.19
N SER A 11 14.91 31.72 12.07
CA SER A 11 14.18 30.45 12.06
C SER A 11 13.25 30.44 10.85
N GLY A 12 13.74 29.94 9.72
CA GLY A 12 12.89 29.66 8.56
C GLY A 12 11.88 28.57 8.89
N PRO A 13 10.63 28.63 8.38
CA PRO A 13 9.70 27.52 8.53
C PRO A 13 10.28 26.30 7.80
N LEU A 14 10.53 25.24 8.56
CA LEU A 14 10.67 23.88 8.06
C LEU A 14 9.35 23.51 7.37
N LEU A 15 9.26 23.73 6.06
CA LEU A 15 8.25 23.06 5.23
C LEU A 15 8.67 21.59 5.14
N ALA A 16 8.31 20.82 6.17
CA ALA A 16 8.33 19.37 6.10
C ALA A 16 7.23 18.98 5.11
N ASP A 17 7.63 18.75 3.86
CA ASP A 17 6.77 18.21 2.82
C ASP A 17 6.36 16.78 3.24
N VAL A 18 5.18 16.65 3.86
CA VAL A 18 4.57 15.34 4.14
C VAL A 18 3.69 14.99 2.95
N LEU A 19 4.33 14.46 1.90
CA LEU A 19 3.67 13.88 0.75
C LEU A 19 3.59 12.35 0.88
N ILE A 20 3.04 11.82 1.98
CA ILE A 20 2.78 10.36 2.17
C ILE A 20 1.42 10.13 2.83
N ILE A 21 0.39 10.89 2.44
CA ILE A 21 -0.96 10.77 3.05
C ILE A 21 -2.05 10.47 2.02
N ASP A 22 -1.89 10.84 0.76
CA ASP A 22 -2.92 10.55 -0.25
C ASP A 22 -2.95 9.07 -0.68
N GLU A 23 -1.79 8.42 -0.80
CA GLU A 23 -1.69 7.01 -1.22
C GLU A 23 -2.30 6.05 -0.17
N VAL A 24 -2.02 6.28 1.11
CA VAL A 24 -2.54 5.44 2.21
C VAL A 24 -4.07 5.57 2.33
N ARG A 25 -4.64 6.76 2.09
CA ARG A 25 -6.09 6.98 2.12
C ARG A 25 -6.85 6.28 1.00
N GLN A 26 -6.22 6.10 -0.15
CA GLN A 26 -6.83 5.37 -1.29
C GLN A 26 -6.91 3.88 -0.98
N VAL A 27 -5.88 3.32 -0.34
CA VAL A 27 -5.87 1.93 0.18
C VAL A 27 -6.99 1.69 1.19
N GLU A 28 -7.30 2.66 2.06
CA GLU A 28 -8.44 2.56 3.00
C GLU A 28 -9.82 2.60 2.31
N ARG A 29 -9.95 3.25 1.15
CA ARG A 29 -11.22 3.27 0.39
C ARG A 29 -11.46 2.00 -0.41
N MET A 30 -10.39 1.33 -0.82
CA MET A 30 -10.49 0.05 -1.52
C MET A 30 -10.61 -1.04 -0.45
N GLU A 31 -11.69 -1.82 -0.44
CA GLU A 31 -11.85 -2.95 0.49
C GLU A 31 -10.83 -4.05 0.16
N LEU A 32 -9.53 -3.86 0.42
CA LEU A 32 -8.52 -4.84 0.06
C LEU A 32 -8.58 -6.07 0.98
N PRO A 33 -8.23 -7.26 0.48
CA PRO A 33 -8.02 -8.44 1.30
C PRO A 33 -7.05 -8.16 2.47
N GLU A 34 -7.57 -8.23 3.69
CA GLU A 34 -6.77 -8.20 4.91
C GLU A 34 -5.91 -9.47 5.06
N ASN A 35 -4.74 -9.30 5.67
CA ASN A 35 -3.80 -10.39 5.95
C ASN A 35 -4.45 -11.49 6.81
N GLY A 36 -4.11 -12.75 6.50
CA GLY A 36 -4.60 -13.92 7.22
C GLY A 36 -5.95 -14.48 6.76
N GLN A 37 -6.64 -13.85 5.79
CA GLN A 37 -7.81 -14.46 5.15
C GLN A 37 -7.41 -15.70 4.32
N SER A 38 -8.30 -16.67 4.20
CA SER A 38 -8.06 -17.85 3.36
C SER A 38 -8.36 -17.57 1.89
N LYS A 39 -7.72 -18.30 0.97
CA LYS A 39 -8.05 -18.28 -0.47
C LYS A 39 -9.56 -18.38 -0.74
N ALA A 40 -10.26 -19.28 -0.05
CA ALA A 40 -11.70 -19.45 -0.19
C ALA A 40 -12.52 -18.23 0.27
N ALA A 41 -12.10 -17.57 1.36
CA ALA A 41 -12.74 -16.33 1.82
C ALA A 41 -12.55 -15.21 0.79
N ILE A 42 -11.36 -15.12 0.19
CA ILE A 42 -11.08 -14.14 -0.87
C ILE A 42 -11.94 -14.40 -2.11
N GLU A 43 -12.01 -15.63 -2.61
CA GLU A 43 -12.88 -15.94 -3.75
C GLU A 43 -14.35 -15.67 -3.47
N SER A 44 -14.81 -15.93 -2.24
CA SER A 44 -16.20 -15.68 -1.86
C SER A 44 -16.53 -14.20 -1.74
N ARG A 45 -15.59 -13.36 -1.30
CA ARG A 45 -15.84 -11.93 -1.04
C ARG A 45 -15.50 -11.05 -2.25
N TYR A 46 -14.44 -11.38 -2.97
CA TYR A 46 -13.88 -10.58 -4.08
C TYR A 46 -14.10 -11.20 -5.45
N GLY A 47 -14.56 -12.46 -5.51
CA GLY A 47 -14.75 -13.19 -6.75
C GLY A 47 -13.48 -13.86 -7.26
N THR A 48 -13.60 -14.44 -8.46
CA THR A 48 -12.50 -15.17 -9.10
C THR A 48 -11.43 -14.19 -9.61
N PRO A 49 -10.15 -14.41 -9.31
CA PRO A 49 -9.07 -13.59 -9.86
C PRO A 49 -8.94 -13.77 -11.38
N GLU A 50 -8.41 -12.76 -12.06
CA GLU A 50 -8.17 -12.81 -13.50
C GLU A 50 -7.05 -13.78 -13.84
N GLN A 51 -6.03 -13.87 -12.98
CA GLN A 51 -4.92 -14.79 -13.17
C GLN A 51 -4.45 -15.39 -11.84
N LYS A 52 -4.19 -16.70 -11.84
CA LYS A 52 -3.61 -17.43 -10.69
C LYS A 52 -2.21 -17.89 -11.04
N HIS A 53 -1.20 -17.34 -10.38
CA HIS A 53 0.18 -17.79 -10.48
C HIS A 53 0.45 -18.93 -9.51
N GLY A 54 1.13 -19.97 -10.01
CA GLY A 54 1.54 -21.12 -9.20
C GLY A 54 2.46 -20.71 -8.06
N ALA A 55 2.53 -21.55 -7.03
CA ALA A 55 3.43 -21.29 -5.90
C ALA A 55 4.90 -21.44 -6.31
N VAL A 56 5.76 -20.55 -5.81
CA VAL A 56 7.21 -20.57 -6.05
C VAL A 56 7.95 -20.48 -4.71
N GLY A 57 9.01 -21.28 -4.54
CA GLY A 57 9.90 -21.24 -3.38
C GLY A 57 9.50 -22.12 -2.19
N ASP A 58 10.26 -21.99 -1.10
CA ASP A 58 10.00 -22.57 0.23
C ASP A 58 10.29 -21.47 1.27
N PRO A 59 9.28 -20.94 2.00
CA PRO A 59 7.87 -21.35 1.96
C PRO A 59 7.19 -21.03 0.61
N PRO A 60 6.16 -21.80 0.22
CA PRO A 60 5.50 -21.65 -1.07
C PRO A 60 4.67 -20.35 -1.12
N ILE A 61 5.06 -19.42 -2.00
CA ILE A 61 4.32 -18.18 -2.23
C ILE A 61 3.60 -18.24 -3.58
N SER A 62 2.27 -18.13 -3.55
CA SER A 62 1.41 -18.00 -4.73
C SER A 62 0.85 -16.59 -4.86
N ARG A 63 0.53 -16.17 -6.08
CA ARG A 63 -0.02 -14.83 -6.35
C ARG A 63 -1.27 -14.92 -7.19
N TRP A 64 -2.31 -14.20 -6.82
CA TRP A 64 -3.50 -14.01 -7.64
C TRP A 64 -3.60 -12.55 -8.06
N ASP A 65 -3.87 -12.33 -9.34
CA ASP A 65 -3.96 -11.01 -9.92
C ASP A 65 -5.44 -10.68 -10.13
N TYR A 66 -5.84 -9.52 -9.61
CA TYR A 66 -7.09 -8.83 -9.88
C TYR A 66 -6.76 -7.56 -10.69
N GLY A 67 -7.75 -6.94 -11.33
CA GLY A 67 -7.50 -5.83 -12.26
C GLY A 67 -6.60 -4.73 -11.69
N ASP A 68 -6.97 -4.19 -10.53
CA ASP A 68 -6.26 -3.06 -9.90
C ASP A 68 -5.23 -3.47 -8.84
N TYR A 69 -5.21 -4.75 -8.45
CA TYR A 69 -4.38 -5.23 -7.33
C TYR A 69 -4.03 -6.70 -7.43
N SER A 70 -2.93 -7.10 -6.77
CA SER A 70 -2.50 -8.49 -6.65
C SER A 70 -2.50 -8.92 -5.20
N VAL A 71 -2.93 -10.16 -4.92
CA VAL A 71 -2.94 -10.77 -3.60
C VAL A 71 -1.92 -11.89 -3.55
N TYR A 72 -1.03 -11.83 -2.56
CA TYR A 72 -0.01 -12.83 -2.33
C TYR A 72 -0.43 -13.75 -1.19
N PHE A 73 -0.20 -15.04 -1.38
CA PHE A 73 -0.58 -16.07 -0.41
C PHE A 73 0.64 -16.92 -0.06
N GLU A 74 0.84 -17.15 1.23
CA GLU A 74 1.70 -18.22 1.72
C GLU A 74 0.80 -19.42 2.06
N TYR A 75 1.06 -20.57 1.44
CA TYR A 75 0.13 -21.71 1.47
C TYR A 75 -1.30 -21.28 1.04
N ASP A 76 -2.23 -21.21 1.98
CA ASP A 76 -3.64 -20.87 1.77
C ASP A 76 -4.04 -19.53 2.42
N LEU A 77 -3.10 -18.85 3.07
CA LEU A 77 -3.34 -17.61 3.82
C LEU A 77 -2.83 -16.40 3.04
N VAL A 78 -3.61 -15.33 3.06
CA VAL A 78 -3.20 -14.02 2.53
C VAL A 78 -2.00 -13.52 3.33
N LEU A 79 -0.93 -13.21 2.61
CA LEU A 79 0.29 -12.62 3.15
C LEU A 79 0.27 -11.09 3.02
N PHE A 80 -0.07 -10.56 1.84
CA PHE A 80 -0.26 -9.13 1.58
C PHE A 80 -0.97 -8.87 0.24
N SER A 81 -1.58 -7.69 0.11
CA SER A 81 -2.21 -7.18 -1.11
C SER A 81 -1.44 -5.96 -1.64
N VAL A 82 -1.18 -5.90 -2.96
CA VAL A 82 -0.39 -4.84 -3.62
C VAL A 82 -1.23 -4.20 -4.72
N LEU A 83 -1.36 -2.88 -4.73
CA LEU A 83 -2.01 -2.15 -5.82
C LEU A 83 -1.08 -2.06 -7.04
N HIS A 84 -1.65 -2.18 -8.23
CA HIS A 84 -0.92 -1.95 -9.47
C HIS A 84 -0.68 -0.43 -9.68
N PRO A 85 0.53 0.00 -10.08
CA PRO A 85 0.81 1.38 -10.43
C PRO A 85 0.01 1.75 -11.70
N GLY A 86 -1.18 2.33 -11.49
CA GLY A 86 -2.16 2.56 -12.56
C GLY A 86 -3.62 2.55 -12.08
N GLY A 87 -3.94 1.82 -11.02
CA GLY A 87 -5.30 1.78 -10.45
C GLY A 87 -5.70 3.02 -9.64
N VAL A 88 -4.72 3.84 -9.23
CA VAL A 88 -4.89 5.00 -8.33
C VAL A 88 -4.90 6.33 -9.11
N ILE A 89 -4.57 6.31 -10.41
CA ILE A 89 -4.45 7.53 -11.22
C ILE A 89 -5.78 7.90 -11.90
N GLU A 90 -6.79 8.27 -11.11
CA GLU A 90 -7.74 9.27 -11.61
C GLU A 90 -7.04 10.63 -11.52
N ARG A 91 -6.27 10.95 -12.58
CA ARG A 91 -5.58 12.23 -12.73
C ARG A 91 -6.64 13.31 -13.00
N SER A 92 -7.20 13.90 -11.94
CA SER A 92 -8.02 15.12 -12.00
C SER A 92 -7.18 16.37 -12.19
#